data_AF-A0A956MXY5-F1
#
_entry.id   AF-A0A956MXY5-F1
#
_cell.length_a   1.000
_cell.length_b   1.000
_cell.length_c   1.000
_cell.angle_alpha   90.00
_cell.angle_beta   90.00
_cell.angle_gamma   90.00
#
_symmetry.space_group_name_H-M   'P 1'
#
loop_
_entity.id
_entity.type
_entity.pdbx_description
1 polymer ?
#
loop_
_entity_poly.entity_id
_entity_poly.type
_entity_poly.pdbx_seq_one_letter_code
_entity_poly.pdbx_strand_id
1 'polypeptide(L)'
;DKGICFSYSPFDNQIVFNASMKAVRLLAQIYSINKDPKVKELADSAVKFVMNYQREDGAWVYSDKLNKRIDNYHTGYVLTCLKEYIDMTGDKKYKEQMQKGFVFYKTNFIEEDGAPKFYNNKKHPIDCTSASQSIITLVEFGEIELANKVAAYMITNMFDKDGYFYFRQFKTYLIKTPFMRWAQAWMFAALTQLLYQNK
;
A
#
# COMPACT_ATOMS: atom_id res chain seq x y z
N ASP A 1 -21.47 11.20 13.48
CA ASP A 1 -20.24 11.72 12.83
C ASP A 1 -19.56 10.60 12.03
N LYS A 2 -19.20 10.87 10.76
CA LYS A 2 -18.58 9.94 9.80
C LYS A 2 -17.04 9.85 9.94
N GLY A 3 -16.43 10.69 10.78
CA GLY A 3 -14.97 10.80 10.94
C GLY A 3 -14.37 11.91 10.07
N ILE A 4 -13.04 12.06 10.12
CA ILE A 4 -12.31 13.13 9.38
C ILE A 4 -11.53 12.60 8.18
N CYS A 5 -11.37 13.43 7.15
CA CYS A 5 -10.51 13.16 6.01
C CYS A 5 -9.48 14.28 5.89
N PHE A 6 -8.19 13.94 5.84
CA PHE A 6 -7.14 14.91 5.56
C PHE A 6 -7.05 15.13 4.05
N SER A 7 -7.00 16.40 3.64
CA SER A 7 -6.77 16.79 2.25
C SER A 7 -5.28 16.73 1.90
N TYR A 8 -4.97 16.59 0.61
CA TYR A 8 -3.60 16.69 0.10
C TYR A 8 -3.06 18.12 0.13
N SER A 9 -3.94 19.12 0.06
CA SER A 9 -3.56 20.52 0.03
C SER A 9 -4.54 21.37 0.85
N PRO A 10 -4.12 22.53 1.36
CA PRO A 10 -5.03 23.47 2.02
C PRO A 10 -5.97 24.17 1.02
N PHE A 11 -5.81 23.94 -0.29
CA PHE A 11 -6.54 24.64 -1.35
C PHE A 11 -7.67 23.79 -1.96
N ASP A 12 -7.82 22.54 -1.54
CA ASP A 12 -8.86 21.64 -2.02
C ASP A 12 -9.40 20.71 -0.94
N ASN A 13 -10.54 20.09 -1.21
CA ASN A 13 -11.19 19.10 -0.34
C ASN A 13 -11.27 17.73 -1.03
N GLN A 14 -10.21 17.33 -1.74
CA GLN A 14 -10.17 16.03 -2.41
C GLN A 14 -10.16 14.90 -1.38
N ILE A 15 -11.05 13.93 -1.60
CA ILE A 15 -11.14 12.75 -0.74
C ILE A 15 -10.26 11.67 -1.37
N VAL A 16 -9.08 11.45 -0.78
CA VAL A 16 -8.17 10.39 -1.18
C VAL A 16 -7.68 9.65 0.06
N PHE A 17 -8.00 8.36 0.15
CA PHE A 17 -7.89 7.63 1.40
C PHE A 17 -6.46 7.41 1.87
N ASN A 18 -5.51 7.21 0.95
CA ASN A 18 -4.12 7.00 1.31
C ASN A 18 -3.47 8.26 1.94
N ALA A 19 -3.93 9.47 1.60
CA ALA A 19 -3.46 10.71 2.22
C ALA A 19 -3.82 10.74 3.71
N SER A 20 -5.10 10.49 4.00
CA SER A 20 -5.61 10.35 5.37
C SER A 20 -4.89 9.24 6.13
N MET A 21 -4.67 8.09 5.51
CA MET A 21 -3.98 6.98 6.17
C MET A 21 -2.50 7.26 6.45
N LYS A 22 -1.81 8.05 5.61
CA LYS A 22 -0.45 8.53 5.92
C LYS A 22 -0.45 9.47 7.13
N ALA A 23 -1.45 10.34 7.26
CA ALA A 23 -1.61 11.17 8.45
C ALA A 23 -1.90 10.31 9.69
N VAL A 24 -2.75 9.29 9.57
CA VAL A 24 -3.00 8.30 10.64
C VAL A 24 -1.70 7.65 11.11
N ARG A 25 -0.85 7.17 10.18
CA ARG A 25 0.45 6.57 10.52
C ARG A 25 1.30 7.54 11.34
N LEU A 26 1.44 8.78 10.88
CA LEU A 26 2.21 9.80 11.62
C LEU A 26 1.64 10.06 13.02
N LEU A 27 0.32 10.21 13.13
CA LEU A 27 -0.34 10.44 14.42
C LEU A 27 -0.16 9.23 15.36
N ALA A 28 -0.23 8.00 14.84
CA ALA A 28 0.01 6.79 15.61
C ALA A 28 1.45 6.71 16.13
N GLN A 29 2.43 7.11 15.32
CA GLN A 29 3.84 7.22 15.74
C GLN A 29 4.05 8.31 16.78
N ILE A 30 3.41 9.48 16.64
CA ILE A 30 3.46 10.54 17.66
C ILE A 30 2.87 10.05 18.98
N TYR A 31 1.68 9.42 18.92
CA TYR A 31 1.04 8.82 20.09
C TYR A 31 1.93 7.76 20.74
N SER A 32 2.65 6.94 19.96
CA SER A 32 3.50 5.89 20.52
C SER A 32 4.60 6.45 21.42
N ILE A 33 5.05 7.69 21.15
CA ILE A 33 6.07 8.42 21.90
C ILE A 33 5.48 9.16 23.10
N ASN A 34 4.45 10.01 22.89
CA ASN A 34 3.99 10.95 23.91
C ASN A 34 2.73 10.50 24.68
N LYS A 35 2.06 9.45 24.20
CA LYS A 35 0.80 8.90 24.74
C LYS A 35 -0.34 9.91 24.87
N ASP A 36 -0.35 10.99 24.08
CA ASP A 36 -1.42 12.00 24.11
C ASP A 36 -2.73 11.43 23.53
N PRO A 37 -3.79 11.27 24.35
CA PRO A 37 -5.05 10.70 23.88
C PRO A 37 -5.70 11.49 22.75
N LYS A 38 -5.51 12.82 22.67
CA LYS A 38 -6.09 13.65 21.60
C LYS A 38 -5.52 13.30 20.23
N VAL A 39 -4.23 12.95 20.18
CA VAL A 39 -3.56 12.50 18.95
C VAL A 39 -4.13 11.15 18.49
N LYS A 40 -4.36 10.23 19.43
CA LYS A 40 -5.00 8.93 19.13
C LYS A 40 -6.44 9.10 18.66
N GLU A 41 -7.22 9.95 19.32
CA GLU A 41 -8.61 10.24 18.92
C GLU A 41 -8.70 10.84 17.51
N LEU A 42 -7.76 11.73 17.16
CA LEU A 42 -7.68 12.30 15.82
C LEU A 42 -7.34 11.22 14.77
N ALA A 43 -6.38 10.34 15.07
CA ALA A 43 -6.05 9.20 14.21
C ALA A 43 -7.24 8.25 14.04
N ASP A 44 -7.91 7.89 15.14
CA ASP A 44 -9.10 7.02 15.13
C ASP A 44 -10.21 7.60 14.26
N SER A 45 -10.48 8.90 14.38
CA SER A 45 -11.48 9.59 13.58
C SER A 45 -11.19 9.50 12.08
N ALA A 46 -9.91 9.58 11.70
CA ALA A 46 -9.49 9.41 10.30
C ALA A 46 -9.54 7.96 9.81
N VAL A 47 -9.17 6.98 10.66
CA VAL A 47 -9.34 5.56 10.34
C VAL A 47 -10.82 5.23 10.14
N LYS A 48 -11.68 5.67 11.05
CA LYS A 48 -13.14 5.50 10.97
C LYS A 48 -13.68 6.00 9.63
N PHE A 49 -13.24 7.18 9.19
CA PHE A 49 -13.64 7.72 7.89
C PHE A 49 -13.26 6.77 6.76
N VAL A 50 -12.00 6.32 6.67
CA VAL A 50 -11.56 5.43 5.58
C VAL A 50 -12.24 4.06 5.63
N MET A 51 -12.47 3.51 6.83
CA MET A 51 -13.16 2.22 7.00
C MET A 51 -14.63 2.26 6.59
N ASN A 52 -15.31 3.41 6.75
CA ASN A 52 -16.69 3.59 6.26
C ASN A 52 -16.80 3.53 4.72
N TYR A 53 -15.68 3.65 4.00
CA TYR A 53 -15.62 3.51 2.54
C TYR A 53 -15.04 2.17 2.08
N GLN A 54 -14.72 1.25 3.00
CA GLN A 54 -14.34 -0.10 2.60
C GLN A 54 -15.56 -0.81 2.00
N ARG A 55 -15.37 -1.41 0.83
CA ARG A 55 -16.40 -2.23 0.17
C ARG A 55 -16.61 -3.56 0.89
N GLU A 56 -17.74 -4.20 0.59
CA GLU A 56 -18.06 -5.54 1.10
C GLU A 56 -17.06 -6.62 0.70
N ASP A 57 -16.28 -6.43 -0.36
CA ASP A 57 -15.20 -7.34 -0.76
C ASP A 57 -13.84 -7.00 -0.13
N GLY A 58 -13.77 -5.94 0.69
CA GLY A 58 -12.55 -5.48 1.35
C GLY A 58 -11.78 -4.40 0.60
N ALA A 59 -12.21 -4.02 -0.60
CA ALA A 59 -11.51 -3.06 -1.44
C ALA A 59 -11.76 -1.60 -1.03
N TRP A 60 -10.82 -0.72 -1.42
CA TRP A 60 -11.01 0.73 -1.43
C TRP A 60 -10.83 1.26 -2.85
N VAL A 61 -11.69 2.20 -3.24
CA VAL A 61 -11.43 3.03 -4.42
C VAL A 61 -10.35 4.05 -4.10
N TYR A 62 -9.58 4.48 -5.11
CA TYR A 62 -8.53 5.48 -4.92
C TYR A 62 -9.10 6.81 -4.39
N SER A 63 -10.18 7.28 -5.00
CA SER A 63 -10.91 8.47 -4.57
C SER A 63 -12.40 8.31 -4.82
N ASP A 64 -13.22 8.68 -3.83
CA ASP A 64 -14.68 8.58 -3.91
C ASP A 64 -15.28 9.50 -5.01
N LYS A 65 -14.65 10.65 -5.28
CA LYS A 65 -15.19 11.68 -6.18
C LYS A 65 -14.56 11.71 -7.57
N LEU A 66 -13.26 11.45 -7.68
CA LEU A 66 -12.52 11.72 -8.91
C LEU A 66 -12.19 10.45 -9.70
N ASN A 67 -11.93 9.34 -9.00
CA ASN A 67 -11.40 8.15 -9.63
C ASN A 67 -11.72 6.90 -8.81
N LYS A 68 -12.77 6.19 -9.22
CA LYS A 68 -13.24 4.98 -8.58
C LYS A 68 -12.43 3.72 -8.93
N ARG A 69 -11.24 3.86 -9.51
CA ARG A 69 -10.33 2.73 -9.74
C ARG A 69 -9.83 2.18 -8.42
N ILE A 70 -9.60 0.88 -8.39
CA ILE A 70 -8.95 0.19 -7.27
C ILE A 70 -7.56 -0.20 -7.77
N ASP A 71 -6.54 0.36 -7.15
CA ASP A 71 -5.15 0.10 -7.53
C ASP A 71 -4.34 -0.47 -6.36
N ASN A 72 -3.22 -1.07 -6.72
CA ASN A 72 -2.38 -1.85 -5.85
C ASN A 72 -1.77 -0.99 -4.73
N TYR A 73 -0.89 -0.05 -5.06
CA TYR A 73 -0.07 0.57 -4.03
C TYR A 73 -0.87 1.49 -3.11
N HIS A 74 -1.98 2.10 -3.56
CA HIS A 74 -2.86 2.84 -2.64
C HIS A 74 -3.58 1.91 -1.67
N THR A 75 -4.04 0.75 -2.14
CA THR A 75 -4.61 -0.27 -1.24
C THR A 75 -3.56 -0.75 -0.24
N GLY A 76 -2.33 -1.01 -0.70
CA GLY A 76 -1.20 -1.39 0.16
C GLY A 76 -0.85 -0.31 1.19
N TYR A 77 -0.87 0.97 0.82
CA TYR A 77 -0.67 2.06 1.77
C TYR A 77 -1.75 2.10 2.84
N VAL A 78 -3.03 1.93 2.48
CA VAL A 78 -4.12 1.88 3.46
C VAL A 78 -3.89 0.74 4.45
N LEU A 79 -3.55 -0.46 3.96
CA LEU A 79 -3.30 -1.63 4.79
C LEU A 79 -2.13 -1.47 5.75
N THR A 80 -0.96 -1.07 5.23
CA THR A 80 0.25 -0.91 6.04
C THR A 80 0.12 0.23 7.05
N CYS A 81 -0.59 1.33 6.72
CA CYS A 81 -0.87 2.39 7.68
C CYS A 81 -1.88 1.94 8.76
N LEU A 82 -2.90 1.15 8.38
CA LEU A 82 -3.87 0.62 9.34
C LEU A 82 -3.22 -0.37 10.31
N LYS A 83 -2.35 -1.24 9.80
CA LYS A 83 -1.56 -2.16 10.62
C LYS A 83 -0.73 -1.39 11.64
N GLU A 84 0.01 -0.38 11.19
CA GLU A 84 0.86 0.41 12.08
C GLU A 84 0.06 1.19 13.11
N TYR A 85 -1.12 1.71 12.76
CA TYR A 85 -2.06 2.28 13.73
C TYR A 85 -2.43 1.28 14.82
N ILE A 86 -2.83 0.07 14.44
CA ILE A 86 -3.22 -0.98 15.40
C ILE A 86 -2.03 -1.34 16.30
N ASP A 87 -0.85 -1.54 15.73
CA ASP A 87 0.35 -1.96 16.45
C ASP A 87 0.84 -0.87 17.43
N MET A 88 0.84 0.40 17.01
CA MET A 88 1.34 1.52 17.83
C MET A 88 0.36 2.00 18.89
N THR A 89 -0.94 1.89 18.63
CA THR A 89 -1.99 2.40 19.54
C THR A 89 -2.64 1.34 20.41
N GLY A 90 -2.48 0.05 20.04
CA GLY A 90 -3.15 -1.10 20.64
C GLY A 90 -4.66 -1.19 20.33
N ASP A 91 -5.22 -0.28 19.53
CA ASP A 91 -6.63 -0.28 19.18
C ASP A 91 -6.92 -1.33 18.09
N LYS A 92 -7.61 -2.40 18.46
CA LYS A 92 -7.91 -3.55 17.60
C LYS A 92 -9.28 -3.48 16.92
N LYS A 93 -10.01 -2.38 17.06
CA LYS A 93 -11.37 -2.18 16.51
C LYS A 93 -11.47 -2.46 15.02
N TYR A 94 -10.41 -2.18 14.26
CA TYR A 94 -10.39 -2.30 12.80
C TYR A 94 -9.64 -3.54 12.28
N LYS A 95 -9.35 -4.51 13.15
CA LYS A 95 -8.58 -5.71 12.79
C LYS A 95 -9.27 -6.54 11.71
N GLU A 96 -10.59 -6.66 11.78
CA GLU A 96 -11.38 -7.42 10.80
C GLU A 96 -11.34 -6.76 9.41
N GLN A 97 -11.54 -5.44 9.34
CA GLN A 97 -11.45 -4.66 8.11
C GLN A 97 -10.06 -4.76 7.49
N MET A 98 -9.01 -4.70 8.32
CA MET A 98 -7.62 -4.89 7.88
C MET A 98 -7.42 -6.27 7.27
N GLN A 99 -7.85 -7.33 7.94
CA GLN A 99 -7.73 -8.71 7.45
C GLN A 99 -8.50 -8.90 6.14
N LYS A 100 -9.72 -8.39 6.05
CA LYS A 100 -10.56 -8.44 4.85
C LYS A 100 -9.92 -7.72 3.67
N GLY A 101 -9.39 -6.52 3.90
CA GLY A 101 -8.66 -5.77 2.88
C GLY A 101 -7.38 -6.46 2.43
N PHE A 102 -6.67 -7.14 3.34
CA PHE A 102 -5.49 -7.90 3.00
C PHE A 102 -5.81 -9.15 2.17
N VAL A 103 -6.89 -9.87 2.49
CA VAL A 103 -7.40 -10.97 1.66
C VAL A 103 -7.73 -10.48 0.26
N PHE A 104 -8.45 -9.36 0.15
CA PHE A 104 -8.70 -8.74 -1.16
C PHE A 104 -7.39 -8.46 -1.90
N TYR A 105 -6.40 -7.88 -1.20
CA TYR A 105 -5.13 -7.46 -1.79
C TYR A 105 -4.38 -8.63 -2.42
N LYS A 106 -4.12 -9.70 -1.66
CA LYS A 106 -3.37 -10.88 -2.16
C LYS A 106 -4.09 -11.58 -3.30
N THR A 107 -5.42 -11.68 -3.24
CA THR A 107 -6.22 -12.34 -4.27
C THR A 107 -6.32 -11.54 -5.57
N ASN A 108 -6.31 -10.21 -5.49
CA ASN A 108 -6.61 -9.37 -6.66
C ASN A 108 -5.40 -8.66 -7.26
N PHE A 109 -4.28 -8.49 -6.55
CA PHE A 109 -3.15 -7.71 -7.07
C PHE A 109 -1.89 -8.52 -7.36
N ILE A 110 -1.88 -9.81 -7.06
CA ILE A 110 -0.72 -10.67 -7.30
C ILE A 110 -1.21 -11.89 -8.07
N GLU A 111 -0.65 -12.08 -9.26
CA GLU A 111 -0.91 -13.27 -10.07
C GLU A 111 -0.18 -14.49 -9.48
N GLU A 112 -0.58 -15.69 -9.89
CA GLU A 112 0.02 -16.95 -9.38
C GLU A 112 1.53 -17.04 -9.64
N ASP A 113 2.00 -16.44 -10.74
CA ASP A 113 3.42 -16.34 -11.13
C ASP A 113 4.20 -15.26 -10.34
N GLY A 114 3.54 -14.55 -9.43
CA GLY A 114 4.11 -13.44 -8.66
C GLY A 114 4.02 -12.08 -9.35
N ALA A 115 3.42 -11.98 -10.54
CA ALA A 115 3.31 -10.69 -11.23
C ALA A 115 2.46 -9.70 -10.43
N PRO A 116 2.98 -8.51 -10.09
CA PRO A 116 2.23 -7.50 -9.35
C PRO A 116 1.41 -6.65 -10.32
N LYS A 117 0.09 -6.77 -10.23
CA LYS A 117 -0.86 -5.99 -11.04
C LYS A 117 -0.95 -4.57 -10.49
N PHE A 118 -1.01 -3.59 -11.38
CA PHE A 118 -1.30 -2.21 -10.98
C PHE A 118 -2.78 -2.02 -10.57
N TYR A 119 -3.70 -2.65 -11.30
CA TYR A 119 -5.14 -2.57 -11.06
C TYR A 119 -5.71 -3.95 -10.73
N ASN A 120 -6.80 -3.99 -9.98
CA ASN A 120 -7.40 -5.24 -9.50
C ASN A 120 -7.96 -6.12 -10.63
N ASN A 121 -8.27 -5.55 -11.80
CA ASN A 121 -9.01 -6.23 -12.87
C ASN A 121 -8.21 -6.52 -14.15
N LYS A 122 -6.89 -6.27 -14.15
CA LYS A 122 -6.03 -6.55 -15.31
C LYS A 122 -4.57 -6.70 -14.91
N LYS A 123 -3.83 -7.58 -15.60
CA LYS A 123 -2.40 -7.82 -15.36
C LYS A 123 -1.55 -6.57 -15.62
N HIS A 124 -1.73 -5.92 -16.75
CA HIS A 124 -0.91 -4.75 -17.14
C HIS A 124 -1.52 -3.40 -16.74
N PRO A 125 -0.68 -2.40 -16.41
CA PRO A 125 0.78 -2.48 -16.42
C PRO A 125 1.36 -3.25 -15.22
N ILE A 126 2.53 -3.85 -15.42
CA ILE A 126 3.42 -4.26 -14.32
C ILE A 126 4.30 -3.06 -14.01
N ASP A 127 4.37 -2.67 -12.74
CA ASP A 127 4.95 -1.40 -12.30
C ASP A 127 5.80 -1.58 -11.05
N CYS A 128 6.95 -0.92 -11.00
CA CYS A 128 7.86 -1.03 -9.85
C CYS A 128 7.30 -0.45 -8.55
N THR A 129 6.49 0.60 -8.58
CA THR A 129 5.85 1.14 -7.35
C THR A 129 4.86 0.12 -6.80
N SER A 130 4.00 -0.46 -7.66
CA SER A 130 3.10 -1.56 -7.27
C SER A 130 3.85 -2.77 -6.73
N ALA A 131 4.92 -3.20 -7.41
CA ALA A 131 5.71 -4.34 -6.99
C ALA A 131 6.35 -4.12 -5.61
N SER A 132 6.98 -2.96 -5.42
CA SER A 132 7.62 -2.60 -4.16
C SER A 132 6.62 -2.56 -3.02
N GLN A 133 5.47 -1.90 -3.21
CA GLN A 133 4.44 -1.85 -2.19
C GLN A 133 3.84 -3.23 -1.90
N SER A 134 3.69 -4.09 -2.90
CA SER A 134 3.29 -5.48 -2.68
C SER A 134 4.29 -6.21 -1.79
N ILE A 135 5.59 -6.17 -2.09
CA ILE A 135 6.61 -6.83 -1.27
C ILE A 135 6.55 -6.31 0.19
N ILE A 136 6.53 -4.99 0.38
CA ILE A 136 6.43 -4.35 1.71
C ILE A 136 5.19 -4.83 2.46
N THR A 137 4.02 -4.76 1.81
CA THR A 137 2.74 -5.13 2.42
C THR A 137 2.72 -6.61 2.77
N LEU A 138 3.19 -7.49 1.89
CA LEU A 138 3.23 -8.93 2.15
C LEU A 138 4.17 -9.26 3.32
N VAL A 139 5.33 -8.62 3.36
CA VAL A 139 6.29 -8.77 4.46
C VAL A 139 5.67 -8.35 5.79
N GLU A 140 5.06 -7.17 5.86
CA GLU A 140 4.43 -6.69 7.08
C GLU A 140 3.32 -7.62 7.58
N PHE A 141 2.63 -8.31 6.68
CA PHE A 141 1.57 -9.26 7.01
C PHE A 141 2.04 -10.72 7.14
N GLY A 142 3.36 -10.98 7.04
CA GLY A 142 3.95 -12.32 7.22
C GLY A 142 3.84 -13.25 6.01
N GLU A 143 3.41 -12.77 4.84
CA GLU A 143 3.31 -13.55 3.59
C GLU A 143 4.66 -13.57 2.85
N ILE A 144 5.71 -14.07 3.52
CA ILE A 144 7.10 -14.00 3.03
C ILE A 144 7.31 -14.79 1.72
N GLU A 145 6.67 -15.95 1.58
CA GLU A 145 6.79 -16.77 0.39
C GLU A 145 6.21 -16.06 -0.85
N LEU A 146 5.05 -15.41 -0.70
CA LEU A 146 4.44 -14.62 -1.76
C LEU A 146 5.26 -13.36 -2.07
N ALA A 147 5.87 -12.72 -1.06
CA ALA A 147 6.77 -11.60 -1.24
C ALA A 147 8.02 -12.00 -2.07
N ASN A 148 8.61 -13.17 -1.78
CA ASN A 148 9.70 -13.74 -2.57
C ASN A 148 9.29 -14.01 -4.02
N LYS A 149 8.07 -14.49 -4.28
CA LYS A 149 7.55 -14.67 -5.65
C LYS A 149 7.46 -13.34 -6.40
N VAL A 150 6.94 -12.28 -5.77
CA VAL A 150 6.89 -10.94 -6.39
C VAL A 150 8.30 -10.41 -6.70
N ALA A 151 9.23 -10.55 -5.74
CA ALA A 151 10.61 -10.14 -5.93
C ALA A 151 11.29 -10.90 -7.09
N ALA A 152 11.15 -12.23 -7.13
CA ALA A 152 11.69 -13.08 -8.17
C ALA A 152 11.11 -12.75 -9.56
N TYR A 153 9.79 -12.47 -9.63
CA TYR A 153 9.15 -12.02 -10.85
C TYR A 153 9.77 -10.70 -11.35
N MET A 154 9.95 -9.72 -10.47
CA MET A 154 10.53 -8.43 -10.84
C MET A 154 12.00 -8.54 -11.24
N ILE A 155 12.80 -9.35 -10.55
CA ILE A 155 14.21 -9.57 -10.91
C ILE A 155 14.31 -10.22 -12.30
N THR A 156 13.47 -11.21 -12.57
CA THR A 156 13.49 -11.94 -13.85
C THR A 156 13.00 -11.07 -15.02
N ASN A 157 11.93 -10.32 -14.82
CA ASN A 157 11.21 -9.66 -15.93
C ASN A 157 11.48 -8.17 -16.05
N MET A 158 11.90 -7.52 -14.97
CA MET A 158 11.94 -6.05 -14.85
C MET A 158 13.30 -5.50 -14.42
N PHE A 159 14.31 -6.32 -14.17
CA PHE A 159 15.67 -5.88 -13.84
C PHE A 159 16.57 -5.95 -15.06
N ASP A 160 17.27 -4.85 -15.35
CA ASP A 160 18.26 -4.77 -16.43
C ASP A 160 19.60 -5.36 -15.96
N LYS A 161 20.35 -5.93 -16.91
CA LYS A 161 21.72 -6.42 -16.68
C LYS A 161 22.68 -5.33 -16.19
N ASP A 162 22.37 -4.06 -16.48
CA ASP A 162 23.16 -2.90 -16.07
C ASP A 162 22.84 -2.46 -14.63
N GLY A 163 22.01 -3.22 -13.89
CA GLY A 163 21.86 -3.10 -12.44
C GLY A 163 20.72 -2.20 -11.97
N TYR A 164 19.68 -2.00 -12.76
CA TYR A 164 18.53 -1.15 -12.40
C TYR A 164 17.20 -1.75 -12.82
N PHE A 165 16.11 -1.38 -12.15
CA PHE A 165 14.76 -1.81 -12.55
C PHE A 165 14.16 -0.93 -13.64
N TYR A 166 13.52 -1.51 -14.64
CA TYR A 166 12.65 -0.79 -15.55
C TYR A 166 11.43 -0.26 -14.81
N PHE A 167 10.96 0.95 -15.15
CA PHE A 167 9.85 1.54 -14.43
C PHE A 167 8.54 0.77 -14.59
N ARG A 168 8.15 0.51 -15.84
CA ARG A 168 6.80 0.01 -16.13
C ARG A 168 6.70 -0.74 -17.45
N GLN A 169 6.07 -1.92 -17.40
CA GLN A 169 5.78 -2.76 -18.55
C GLN A 169 4.28 -2.72 -18.88
N PHE A 170 3.98 -2.28 -20.10
CA PHE A 170 2.66 -2.39 -20.71
C PHE A 170 2.57 -3.64 -21.58
N LYS A 171 1.39 -3.92 -22.13
CA LYS A 171 1.18 -5.08 -23.01
C LYS A 171 2.12 -5.11 -24.23
N THR A 172 2.46 -3.94 -24.76
CA THR A 172 3.16 -3.81 -26.06
C THR A 172 4.49 -3.07 -25.97
N TYR A 173 4.80 -2.42 -24.84
CA TYR A 173 6.02 -1.65 -24.69
C TYR A 173 6.47 -1.59 -23.23
N LEU A 174 7.72 -1.20 -23.04
CA LEU A 174 8.40 -1.12 -21.75
C LEU A 174 9.03 0.26 -21.59
N ILE A 175 8.79 0.89 -20.45
CA ILE A 175 9.47 2.13 -20.05
C ILE A 175 10.71 1.74 -19.26
N LYS A 176 11.86 1.77 -19.92
CA LYS A 176 13.15 1.37 -19.34
C LYS A 176 13.84 2.44 -18.49
N THR A 177 13.31 3.66 -18.43
CA THR A 177 13.94 4.76 -17.68
C THR A 177 14.06 4.41 -16.18
N PRO A 178 15.26 4.50 -15.58
CA PRO A 178 15.48 4.20 -14.17
C PRO A 178 15.03 5.35 -13.27
N PHE A 179 13.73 5.55 -13.13
CA PHE A 179 13.23 6.61 -12.24
C PHE A 179 13.60 6.33 -10.79
N MET A 180 14.42 7.20 -10.19
CA MET A 180 14.84 7.05 -8.79
C MET A 180 13.65 7.01 -7.83
N ARG A 181 12.73 7.98 -7.94
CA ARG A 181 11.58 8.09 -7.02
C ARG A 181 10.52 7.01 -7.22
N TRP A 182 10.28 6.58 -8.46
CA TRP A 182 9.12 5.72 -8.79
C TRP A 182 9.48 4.25 -9.04
N ALA A 183 10.76 3.93 -9.15
CA ALA A 183 11.23 2.56 -9.35
C ALA A 183 12.34 2.21 -8.35
N GLN A 184 13.52 2.82 -8.50
CA GLN A 184 14.73 2.31 -7.82
C GLN A 184 14.64 2.38 -6.30
N ALA A 185 14.27 3.55 -5.74
CA ALA A 185 14.25 3.75 -4.29
C ALA A 185 13.25 2.81 -3.59
N TRP A 186 12.08 2.61 -4.20
CA TRP A 186 11.06 1.72 -3.64
C TRP A 186 11.44 0.25 -3.77
N MET A 187 11.96 -0.17 -4.92
CA MET A 187 12.40 -1.57 -5.10
C MET A 187 13.54 -1.89 -4.13
N PHE A 188 14.49 -0.98 -3.96
CA PHE A 188 15.57 -1.14 -2.99
C PHE A 188 15.04 -1.26 -1.55
N ALA A 189 14.12 -0.38 -1.14
CA ALA A 189 13.53 -0.44 0.20
C ALA A 189 12.78 -1.76 0.42
N ALA A 190 11.97 -2.18 -0.55
CA ALA A 190 11.20 -3.41 -0.50
C ALA A 190 12.08 -4.67 -0.41
N LEU A 191 13.10 -4.77 -1.26
CA LEU A 191 14.03 -5.90 -1.26
C LEU A 191 14.88 -5.95 0.02
N THR A 192 15.28 -4.79 0.55
CA THR A 192 15.99 -4.70 1.84
C THR A 192 15.12 -5.21 2.98
N GLN A 193 13.84 -4.80 3.01
CA GLN A 193 12.90 -5.25 4.03
C GLN A 193 12.63 -6.75 3.94
N LEU A 194 12.48 -7.29 2.72
CA LEU A 194 12.33 -8.73 2.50
C LEU A 194 13.57 -9.52 2.96
N LEU A 195 14.76 -9.04 2.63
CA LEU A 195 16.02 -9.67 3.02
C LEU A 195 16.17 -9.71 4.56
N TYR A 196 15.71 -8.68 5.26
CA TYR A 196 15.78 -8.62 6.73
C TYR A 196 14.88 -9.68 7.41
N GLN A 197 13.76 -10.07 6.79
CA GLN A 197 12.86 -11.10 7.35
C GLN A 197 13.34 -12.53 7.09
N ASN A 198 14.22 -12.74 6.11
CA ASN A 198 14.78 -14.05 5.79
C ASN A 198 16.02 -14.40 6.66
N LYS A 199 16.37 -13.54 7.63
CA LYS A 199 17.44 -13.78 8.60
C LYS A 199 16.86 -14.24 9.93
#